data_AF-A0A553JDV3-F1
#
_entry.id   AF-A0A553JDV3-F1
#
_cell.length_a   1.000
_cell.length_b   1.000
_cell.length_c   1.000
_cell.angle_alpha   90.00
_cell.angle_beta   90.00
_cell.angle_gamma   90.00
#
_symmetry.space_group_name_H-M   'P 1'
#
loop_
_entity.id
_entity.type
_entity.pdbx_description
1 polymer ?
#
loop_
_entity_poly.entity_id
_entity_poly.type
_entity_poly.pdbx_seq_one_letter_code
_entity_poly.pdbx_strand_id
1 'polypeptide(L)'
;MFDDLVYEFKMHRLLKSIARQRVAIILELGAVPVIERAIKRNEETKALFLTAQIRGWVEILHENIPTGSLDAEGRMNIEQPFQSRENHWKLTDSGWAAIQRRHQVSILGLFVALAGVFLAIGT
;
A
#
# COMPACT_ATOMS: atom_id res chain seq x y z
N MET A 1 9.87 -10.78 -18.99
CA MET A 1 8.40 -10.83 -19.23
C MET A 1 7.64 -11.43 -18.04
N PHE A 2 7.89 -12.68 -17.65
CA PHE A 2 7.24 -13.26 -16.46
C PHE A 2 7.70 -12.58 -15.15
N ASP A 3 9.01 -12.31 -15.02
CA ASP A 3 9.55 -11.64 -13.83
C ASP A 3 8.98 -10.22 -13.65
N ASP A 4 8.81 -9.48 -14.75
CA ASP A 4 8.21 -8.13 -14.73
C ASP A 4 6.76 -8.18 -14.27
N LEU A 5 6.00 -9.19 -14.71
CA LEU A 5 4.61 -9.37 -14.33
C LEU A 5 4.48 -9.76 -12.84
N VAL A 6 5.38 -10.62 -12.36
CA VAL A 6 5.48 -10.96 -10.93
C VAL A 6 5.84 -9.71 -10.11
N TYR A 7 6.76 -8.89 -10.60
CA TYR A 7 7.16 -7.66 -9.93
C TYR A 7 6.02 -6.65 -9.85
N GLU A 8 5.31 -6.40 -10.94
CA GLU A 8 4.14 -5.51 -10.97
C GLU A 8 3.03 -6.03 -10.04
N PHE A 9 2.85 -7.35 -9.95
CA PHE A 9 1.91 -7.93 -9.01
C PHE A 9 2.33 -7.74 -7.54
N LYS A 10 3.62 -7.86 -7.23
CA LYS A 10 4.17 -7.53 -5.89
C LYS A 10 3.96 -6.06 -5.56
N MET A 11 4.21 -5.15 -6.50
CA MET A 11 3.96 -3.71 -6.36
C MET A 11 2.48 -3.43 -6.08
N HIS A 12 1.58 -4.01 -6.87
CA HIS A 12 0.14 -3.84 -6.67
C HIS A 12 -0.31 -4.33 -5.27
N ARG A 13 0.20 -5.48 -4.83
CA ARG A 13 -0.05 -6.00 -3.48
C ARG A 13 0.48 -5.06 -2.40
N LEU A 14 1.69 -4.51 -2.57
CA LEU A 14 2.27 -3.56 -1.63
C LEU A 14 1.37 -2.33 -1.49
N LEU A 15 1.04 -1.66 -2.60
CA LEU A 15 0.21 -0.46 -2.59
C LEU A 15 -1.16 -0.72 -1.92
N LYS A 16 -1.77 -1.87 -2.21
CA LYS A 16 -3.03 -2.29 -1.59
C LYS A 16 -2.89 -2.58 -0.09
N SER A 17 -1.73 -3.06 0.35
CA SER A 17 -1.45 -3.24 1.78
C SER A 17 -1.32 -1.89 2.48
N ILE A 18 -0.60 -0.92 1.89
CA ILE A 18 -0.44 0.44 2.44
C ILE A 18 -1.83 1.08 2.60
N ALA A 19 -2.67 1.00 1.56
CA ALA A 19 -4.03 1.54 1.58
C ALA A 19 -4.95 0.90 2.65
N ARG A 20 -4.59 -0.27 3.17
CA ARG A 20 -5.37 -1.02 4.15
C ARG A 20 -4.83 -0.90 5.57
N GLN A 21 -3.72 -0.21 5.77
CA GLN A 21 -3.20 0.08 7.11
C GLN A 21 -4.17 0.99 7.84
N ARG A 22 -4.42 0.68 9.10
CA ARG A 22 -5.30 1.46 9.97
C ARG A 22 -4.80 1.39 11.40
N VAL A 23 -5.02 2.45 12.17
CA VAL A 23 -4.84 2.40 13.61
C VAL A 23 -5.99 1.58 14.19
N ALA A 24 -5.65 0.50 14.88
CA ALA A 24 -6.62 -0.41 15.47
C ALA A 24 -6.96 0.00 16.90
N ILE A 25 -5.93 0.34 17.67
CA ILE A 25 -6.05 0.79 19.06
C ILE A 25 -4.89 1.74 19.36
N ILE A 26 -5.07 2.61 20.34
CA ILE A 26 -3.99 3.40 20.95
C ILE A 26 -3.74 2.78 22.32
N LEU A 27 -2.51 2.33 22.56
CA LEU A 27 -2.13 1.80 23.87
C LEU A 27 -2.03 2.96 24.86
N GLU A 28 -2.75 2.85 25.99
CA GLU A 28 -2.78 3.88 27.04
C GLU A 28 -1.39 4.13 27.64
N LEU A 29 -0.56 3.08 27.75
CA LEU A 29 0.86 3.22 28.09
C LEU A 29 1.60 3.89 26.93
N GLY A 30 1.84 5.20 27.04
CA GLY A 30 2.69 5.95 26.12
C GLY A 30 1.99 6.45 24.86
N ALA A 31 0.65 6.37 24.78
CA ALA A 31 -0.15 6.86 23.66
C ALA A 31 0.33 6.33 22.29
N VAL A 32 0.71 5.05 22.25
CA VAL A 32 1.33 4.43 21.07
C VAL A 32 0.25 3.85 20.15
N PRO A 33 0.15 4.29 18.87
CA PRO A 33 -0.81 3.72 17.93
C PRO A 33 -0.38 2.32 17.48
N VAL A 34 -1.28 1.35 17.60
CA VAL A 34 -1.11 0.00 17.05
C VAL A 34 -1.68 -0.02 15.65
N ILE A 35 -0.82 -0.32 14.67
CA ILE A 35 -1.21 -0.35 13.26
C ILE A 35 -1.51 -1.79 12.84
N GLU A 36 -2.74 -2.02 12.43
CA GLU A 36 -3.14 -3.27 11.80
C GLU A 36 -2.63 -3.35 10.36
N ARG A 37 -2.34 -4.58 9.92
CA ARG A 37 -1.81 -4.86 8.58
C ARG A 37 -0.52 -4.08 8.29
N ALA A 38 0.28 -3.86 9.32
CA ALA A 38 1.63 -3.35 9.18
C ALA A 38 2.40 -4.22 8.17
N ILE A 39 3.10 -3.58 7.26
CA ILE A 39 3.81 -4.28 6.19
C ILE A 39 5.15 -4.75 6.75
N LYS A 40 5.47 -6.03 6.56
CA LYS A 40 6.75 -6.60 6.96
C LYS A 40 7.89 -5.86 6.27
N ARG A 41 8.83 -5.34 7.06
CA ARG A 41 10.04 -4.70 6.55
C ARG A 41 11.16 -5.71 6.41
N ASN A 42 11.47 -6.06 5.18
CA ASN A 42 12.66 -6.80 4.78
C ASN A 42 13.27 -6.10 3.54
N GLU A 43 14.44 -6.56 3.09
CA GLU A 43 15.11 -5.96 1.92
C GLU A 43 14.24 -6.01 0.65
N GLU A 44 13.43 -7.05 0.48
CA GLU A 44 12.49 -7.15 -0.64
C GLU A 44 11.44 -6.03 -0.61
N THR A 45 10.75 -5.85 0.51
CA THR A 45 9.75 -4.78 0.65
C THR A 45 10.40 -3.39 0.56
N LYS A 46 11.63 -3.23 1.07
CA LYS A 46 12.38 -1.97 1.00
C LYS A 46 12.62 -1.54 -0.45
N ALA A 47 13.06 -2.46 -1.32
CA ALA A 47 13.22 -2.19 -2.74
C ALA A 47 11.89 -1.77 -3.41
N LEU A 48 10.78 -2.42 -3.03
CA LEU A 48 9.44 -2.08 -3.53
C LEU A 48 8.98 -0.68 -3.04
N PHE A 49 9.25 -0.32 -1.79
CA PHE A 49 8.95 1.02 -1.25
C PHE A 49 9.74 2.11 -1.98
N LEU A 50 11.04 1.91 -2.18
CA LEU A 50 11.88 2.85 -2.92
C LEU A 50 11.41 2.99 -4.37
N THR A 51 11.02 1.88 -5.01
CA THR A 51 10.42 1.91 -6.35
C THR A 51 9.11 2.70 -6.37
N ALA A 52 8.22 2.47 -5.40
CA ALA A 52 6.97 3.20 -5.28
C ALA A 52 7.21 4.70 -5.06
N GLN A 53 8.23 5.07 -4.29
CA GLN A 53 8.61 6.45 -4.01
C GLN A 53 9.14 7.14 -5.27
N ILE A 54 10.05 6.49 -6.03
CA ILE A 54 10.57 7.02 -7.30
C ILE A 54 9.43 7.26 -8.30
N ARG A 55 8.42 6.39 -8.31
CA ARG A 55 7.22 6.54 -9.16
C ARG A 55 6.19 7.53 -8.62
N GLY A 56 6.43 8.12 -7.45
CA GLY A 56 5.54 9.06 -6.78
C GLY A 56 4.24 8.44 -6.26
N TRP A 57 4.17 7.10 -6.13
CA TRP A 57 2.98 6.39 -5.66
C TRP A 57 2.82 6.41 -4.14
N VAL A 58 3.92 6.65 -3.42
CA VAL A 58 3.94 6.75 -1.97
C VAL A 58 4.83 7.91 -1.56
N GLU A 59 4.51 8.49 -0.41
CA GLU A 59 5.28 9.55 0.22
C GLU A 59 5.53 9.19 1.68
N ILE A 60 6.60 9.73 2.25
CA ILE A 60 6.85 9.59 3.68
C ILE A 60 5.86 10.48 4.44
N LEU A 61 5.09 9.87 5.33
CA LEU A 61 4.20 10.58 6.25
C LEU A 61 4.97 11.04 7.49
N HIS A 62 5.77 10.13 8.06
CA HIS A 62 6.64 10.42 9.20
C HIS A 62 7.94 9.64 9.08
N GLU A 63 9.04 10.30 9.44
CA GLU A 63 10.38 9.73 9.41
C GLU A 63 10.78 9.18 10.77
N ASN A 64 11.56 8.10 10.76
CA ASN A 64 12.29 7.59 11.92
C ASN A 64 11.43 7.34 13.19
N ILE A 65 10.19 6.90 13.02
CA ILE A 65 9.30 6.58 14.14
C ILE A 65 9.80 5.32 14.85
N PRO A 66 9.98 5.34 16.19
CA PRO A 66 10.24 4.15 16.98
C PRO A 66 9.13 3.12 16.75
N THR A 67 9.50 1.94 16.27
CA THR A 67 8.57 0.88 15.87
C THR A 67 8.92 -0.41 16.57
N GLY A 68 7.90 -1.15 16.97
CA GLY A 68 8.00 -2.48 17.57
C GLY A 68 6.95 -3.42 17.00
N SER A 69 7.16 -4.72 17.21
CA SER A 69 6.21 -5.77 16.83
C SER A 69 5.52 -6.35 18.06
N LEU A 70 4.26 -6.74 17.90
CA LEU A 70 3.55 -7.56 18.88
C LEU A 70 3.89 -9.04 18.64
N ASP A 71 3.87 -9.85 19.71
CA ASP A 71 3.96 -11.30 19.59
C ASP A 71 2.66 -11.93 19.03
N ALA A 72 2.65 -13.24 18.84
CA ALA A 72 1.49 -13.96 18.32
C ALA A 72 0.27 -13.88 19.25
N GLU A 73 0.52 -13.65 20.53
CA GLU A 73 -0.45 -13.46 21.61
C GLU A 73 -0.89 -12.00 21.76
N GLY A 74 -0.40 -11.10 20.90
CA GLY A 74 -0.75 -9.67 20.88
C GLY A 74 -0.09 -8.84 21.99
N ARG A 75 0.90 -9.37 22.69
CA ARG A 75 1.64 -8.70 23.77
C ARG A 75 2.85 -7.96 23.21
N MET A 76 3.18 -6.86 23.87
CA MET A 76 4.37 -6.05 23.60
C MET A 76 5.40 -6.30 24.69
N ASN A 77 6.68 -6.39 24.33
CA ASN A 77 7.75 -6.38 25.33
C ASN A 77 7.83 -4.98 25.97
N ILE A 78 7.40 -4.85 27.22
CA ILE A 78 7.34 -3.56 27.93
C ILE A 78 8.73 -3.01 28.22
N GLU A 79 9.74 -3.87 28.39
CA GLU A 79 11.12 -3.44 28.68
C GLU A 79 11.80 -2.84 27.45
N GLN A 80 11.49 -3.35 26.26
CA GLN A 80 12.00 -2.87 24.97
C GLN A 80 10.89 -2.82 23.92
N PRO A 81 9.97 -1.84 24.00
CA PRO A 81 8.79 -1.79 23.15
C PRO A 81 9.10 -1.40 21.71
N PHE A 82 10.23 -0.73 21.47
CA PHE A 82 10.67 -0.29 20.15
C PHE A 82 12.00 -0.95 19.80
N GLN A 83 12.02 -1.70 18.70
CA GLN A 83 13.16 -2.48 18.24
C GLN A 83 13.86 -1.81 17.04
N SER A 84 13.14 -0.98 16.30
CA SER A 84 13.65 -0.32 15.10
C SER A 84 13.13 1.12 15.01
N ARG A 85 13.70 1.89 14.09
CA ARG A 85 13.15 3.17 13.64
C ARG A 85 12.78 3.03 12.18
N GLU A 86 11.56 3.42 11.85
CA GLU A 86 11.02 3.21 10.50
C GLU A 86 10.30 4.44 9.97
N ASN A 87 10.30 4.54 8.64
CA ASN A 87 9.50 5.53 7.94
C ASN A 87 8.08 4.99 7.74
N HIS A 88 7.10 5.80 8.11
CA HIS A 88 5.70 5.57 7.78
C HIS A 88 5.40 6.19 6.43
N TRP A 89 4.67 5.44 5.60
CA TRP A 89 4.36 5.82 4.23
C TRP A 89 2.88 6.08 4.10
N LYS A 90 2.52 7.16 3.43
CA LYS A 90 1.16 7.40 2.93
C LYS A 90 1.09 7.08 1.45
N LEU A 91 -0.08 6.64 1.01
CA LEU A 91 -0.38 6.50 -0.41
C LEU A 91 -0.74 7.87 -0.98
N THR A 92 -0.20 8.20 -2.15
CA THR A 92 -0.57 9.42 -2.90
C THR A 92 -1.78 9.16 -3.80
N ASP A 93 -2.34 10.21 -4.40
CA ASP A 93 -3.43 10.08 -5.38
C ASP A 93 -3.00 9.27 -6.61
N SER A 94 -1.74 9.40 -7.05
CA SER A 94 -1.19 8.61 -8.15
C SER A 94 -1.04 7.13 -7.76
N GLY A 95 -0.63 6.85 -6.52
CA GLY A 95 -0.59 5.49 -5.97
C GLY A 95 -1.98 4.87 -5.90
N TRP A 96 -3.00 5.64 -5.52
CA TRP A 96 -4.39 5.19 -5.52
C TRP A 96 -4.91 4.90 -6.93
N ALA A 97 -4.61 5.77 -7.90
CA ALA A 97 -4.95 5.56 -9.30
C ALA A 97 -4.27 4.30 -9.88
N ALA A 98 -3.04 4.02 -9.47
CA ALA A 98 -2.31 2.81 -9.86
C ALA A 98 -2.97 1.54 -9.31
N ILE A 99 -3.47 1.54 -8.06
CA ILE A 99 -4.23 0.42 -7.50
C ILE A 99 -5.52 0.18 -8.29
N GLN A 100 -6.30 1.24 -8.52
CA GLN A 100 -7.61 1.13 -9.18
C GLN A 100 -7.50 0.82 -10.68
N ARG A 101 -6.29 0.84 -11.25
CA ARG A 101 -6.04 0.73 -12.69
C ARG A 101 -6.99 1.64 -13.47
N ARG A 102 -7.22 2.87 -12.99
CA ARG A 102 -8.25 3.79 -13.53
C ARG A 102 -8.17 3.88 -15.05
N HIS A 103 -6.95 3.91 -15.59
CA HIS A 103 -6.72 3.95 -17.02
C HIS A 103 -7.33 2.75 -17.78
N GLN A 104 -7.19 1.52 -17.29
CA GLN A 104 -7.77 0.33 -17.91
C GLN A 104 -9.30 0.35 -17.87
N VAL A 105 -9.87 0.80 -16.74
CA VAL A 105 -11.33 0.93 -16.59
C VAL A 105 -11.89 1.99 -17.53
N SER A 106 -11.21 3.14 -17.65
CA SER A 106 -11.60 4.20 -18.59
C SER A 106 -11.55 3.73 -20.05
N ILE A 107 -10.50 3.00 -20.45
CA ILE A 107 -10.39 2.43 -21.80
C ILE A 107 -11.51 1.41 -22.07
N LEU A 108 -11.80 0.52 -21.10
CA LEU A 108 -12.90 -0.44 -21.23
C LEU A 108 -14.25 0.27 -21.37
N GLY A 109 -14.51 1.29 -20.55
CA GLY A 109 -15.73 2.09 -20.62
C GLY A 109 -15.89 2.77 -21.99
N LEU A 110 -14.80 3.32 -22.53
CA LEU A 110 -14.80 3.88 -23.89
C LEU A 110 -15.14 2.82 -24.94
N PHE A 111 -14.55 1.63 -24.85
CA PHE A 111 -14.80 0.55 -25.79
C PHE A 111 -16.26 0.08 -25.75
N VAL A 112 -16.83 -0.08 -24.55
CA VAL A 112 -18.24 -0.44 -24.36
C VAL A 112 -19.17 0.64 -24.92
N ALA A 113 -18.86 1.92 -24.70
CA ALA A 113 -19.63 3.03 -25.25
C ALA A 113 -19.63 3.02 -26.79
N LEU A 114 -18.45 2.84 -27.41
CA LEU A 114 -18.33 2.75 -28.87
C LEU A 114 -19.08 1.55 -29.45
N ALA A 115 -18.97 0.38 -28.81
CA ALA A 115 -19.70 -0.82 -29.22
C ALA A 115 -21.22 -0.64 -29.11
N GLY A 116 -21.70 0.04 -28.06
CA GLY A 116 -23.11 0.37 -27.89
C GLY A 116 -23.64 1.28 -29.00
N VAL A 117 -22.89 2.33 -29.35
CA VAL A 117 -23.24 3.22 -30.47
C VAL A 117 -23.26 2.46 -31.80
N PHE A 118 -22.26 1.60 -32.04
CA PHE A 118 -22.19 0.80 -33.26
C PHE A 118 -23.40 -0.13 -33.40
N LEU A 119 -23.78 -0.83 -32.32
CA LEU A 119 -24.95 -1.70 -32.31
C LEU A 119 -26.24 -0.91 -32.55
N ALA A 120 -26.41 0.24 -31.89
CA ALA A 120 -27.62 1.07 -32.01
C ALA A 120 -27.82 1.66 -33.42
N ILE A 121 -26.75 1.93 -34.16
CA ILE A 121 -26.82 2.39 -35.55
C ILE A 121 -27.01 1.22 -36.53
N GLY A 122 -26.48 0.04 -36.20
CA GLY A 122 -26.52 -1.15 -37.05
C GLY A 122 -27.83 -1.96 -36.97
N THR A 123 -28.65 -1.75 -35.95
CA THR A 123 -30.02 -2.27 -35.82
C THR A 123 -31.05 -1.25 -36.29
#